data_AF-D6E9Y3-F1
#
_entry.id   AF-D6E9Y3-F1
#
_cell.length_a   1.000
_cell.length_b   1.000
_cell.length_c   1.000
_cell.angle_alpha   90.00
_cell.angle_beta   90.00
_cell.angle_gamma   90.00
#
_symmetry.space_group_name_H-M   'P 1'
#
loop_
_entity.id
_entity.type
_entity.pdbx_description
1 polymer ?
#
loop_
_entity_poly.entity_id
_entity_poly.type
_entity_poly.pdbx_seq_one_letter_code
_entity_poly.pdbx_strand_id
1 'polypeptide(L)'
;MSFVGKNRATELWGKIKATFGARIKVSGATISLENLADTPVILSQATIPDATTSTPGVMSAADKSKLNGVATNANNYTHPSFAAHGSGLYKITVNANGHVTAVTSVTKADITALGIPAQDTNTTYSVATQSANGLMPAADKKKLDGLDTTISQAIAAASMGHAVYKGAVSANTDISNAAYKQGWYWVVKKAGTYVGEACEEGDMIFCNADKGSAYSAAHFDVVQNNMQEMTASELAAILV
;
A
#
# COMPACT_ATOMS: atom_id res chain seq x y z
N MET A 1 -41.92 69.33 93.83
CA MET A 1 -41.37 68.09 93.26
C MET A 1 -39.91 67.99 93.68
N SER A 2 -39.51 66.95 94.41
CA SER A 2 -38.10 66.78 94.82
C SER A 2 -37.32 66.19 93.66
N PHE A 3 -36.30 66.91 93.18
CA PHE A 3 -35.42 66.43 92.10
C PHE A 3 -34.42 65.39 92.64
N VAL A 4 -34.06 64.41 91.82
CA VAL A 4 -33.12 63.35 92.17
C VAL A 4 -31.71 63.93 92.34
N GLY A 5 -31.05 63.71 93.49
CA GLY A 5 -29.68 64.18 93.74
C GLY A 5 -28.62 63.51 92.85
N LYS A 6 -27.46 64.15 92.64
CA LYS A 6 -26.39 63.74 91.69
C LYS A 6 -25.97 62.26 91.77
N ASN A 7 -25.83 61.72 92.98
CA ASN A 7 -25.43 60.31 93.18
C ASN A 7 -26.54 59.35 92.72
N ARG A 8 -27.79 59.64 93.10
CA ARG A 8 -28.96 58.86 92.69
C ARG A 8 -29.23 58.95 91.19
N ALA A 9 -28.91 60.08 90.56
CA ALA A 9 -28.97 60.22 89.10
C ALA A 9 -27.92 59.35 88.40
N THR A 10 -26.70 59.24 88.96
CA THR A 10 -25.64 58.39 88.42
C THR A 10 -25.99 56.91 88.54
N GLU A 11 -26.51 56.48 89.69
CA GLU A 11 -27.02 55.11 89.90
C GLU A 11 -28.20 54.79 88.97
N LEU A 12 -29.14 55.72 88.81
CA LEU A 12 -30.26 55.58 87.89
C LEU A 12 -29.78 55.45 86.45
N TRP A 13 -28.83 56.26 86.01
CA TRP A 13 -28.22 56.16 84.69
C TRP A 13 -27.48 54.84 84.48
N GLY A 14 -26.79 54.33 85.49
CA GLY A 14 -26.17 53.00 85.46
C GLY A 14 -27.19 51.89 85.28
N LYS A 15 -28.30 51.93 86.04
CA LYS A 15 -29.41 50.99 85.89
C LYS A 15 -30.07 51.10 84.50
N ILE A 16 -30.30 52.32 84.01
CA ILE A 16 -30.86 52.55 82.66
C ILE A 16 -29.95 51.96 81.59
N LYS A 17 -28.63 52.15 81.66
CA LYS A 17 -27.68 51.55 80.72
C LYS A 17 -27.66 50.03 80.77
N ALA A 18 -27.72 49.45 81.97
CA ALA A 18 -27.77 48.01 82.18
C ALA A 18 -29.10 47.37 81.75
N THR A 19 -30.21 48.12 81.81
CA THR A 19 -31.55 47.62 81.49
C THR A 19 -31.96 47.89 80.04
N PHE A 20 -31.60 49.05 79.49
CA PHE A 20 -32.07 49.53 78.18
C PHE A 20 -30.94 49.78 77.17
N GLY A 21 -29.69 49.86 77.62
CA GLY A 21 -28.54 49.96 76.72
C GLY A 21 -28.13 48.59 76.22
N ALA A 22 -27.87 48.47 74.92
CA ALA A 22 -27.35 47.25 74.30
C ALA A 22 -26.19 47.57 73.35
N ARG A 23 -25.25 46.62 73.21
CA ARG A 23 -24.18 46.65 72.22
C ARG A 23 -24.04 45.27 71.56
N ILE A 24 -23.49 45.28 70.36
CA ILE A 24 -23.10 44.06 69.65
C ILE A 24 -21.62 43.79 69.91
N LYS A 25 -21.30 42.58 70.35
CA LYS A 25 -19.95 42.08 70.43
C LYS A 25 -19.77 40.93 69.45
N VAL A 26 -18.67 40.94 68.72
CA VAL A 26 -18.28 39.86 67.80
C VAL A 26 -16.98 39.23 68.33
N SER A 27 -16.97 37.91 68.44
CA SER A 27 -15.81 37.13 68.85
C SER A 27 -15.75 35.85 68.03
N GLY A 28 -14.81 35.77 67.08
CA GLY A 28 -14.78 34.68 66.11
C GLY A 28 -16.06 34.65 65.27
N ALA A 29 -16.71 33.48 65.20
CA ALA A 29 -17.98 33.27 64.48
C ALA A 29 -19.22 33.59 65.33
N THR A 30 -19.03 34.05 66.57
CA THR A 30 -20.12 34.27 67.52
C THR A 30 -20.44 35.76 67.66
N ILE A 31 -21.73 36.08 67.57
CA ILE A 31 -22.29 37.41 67.70
C ILE A 31 -23.16 37.43 68.96
N SER A 32 -22.86 38.34 69.89
CA SER A 32 -23.59 38.48 71.15
C SER A 32 -24.17 39.88 71.29
N LEU A 33 -25.44 39.95 71.72
CA LEU A 33 -26.05 41.17 72.24
C LEU A 33 -25.76 41.24 73.73
N GLU A 34 -25.03 42.26 74.16
CA GLU A 34 -24.70 42.49 75.57
C GLU A 34 -25.40 43.76 76.06
N ASN A 35 -25.83 43.78 77.31
CA ASN A 35 -26.26 45.04 77.93
C ASN A 35 -25.06 45.99 78.17
N LEU A 36 -25.35 47.26 78.44
CA LEU A 36 -24.32 48.30 78.59
C LEU A 36 -23.87 48.51 80.06
N ALA A 37 -23.82 47.43 80.84
CA ALA A 37 -23.33 47.43 82.22
C ALA A 37 -21.79 47.39 82.29
N ASP A 38 -21.21 47.81 83.41
CA ASP A 38 -19.75 47.75 83.65
C ASP A 38 -19.22 46.30 83.61
N THR A 39 -20.06 45.35 84.04
CA THR A 39 -19.91 43.92 83.80
C THR A 39 -21.03 43.48 82.83
N PRO A 40 -20.77 43.44 81.53
CA PRO A 40 -21.78 43.13 80.52
C PRO A 40 -22.36 41.73 80.69
N VAL A 41 -23.67 41.61 80.53
CA VAL A 41 -24.41 40.34 80.50
C VAL A 41 -24.87 40.08 79.07
N ILE A 42 -24.68 38.85 78.59
CA ILE A 42 -25.19 38.40 77.29
C ILE A 42 -26.72 38.26 77.38
N LEU A 43 -27.42 39.06 76.59
CA LEU A 43 -28.88 39.04 76.46
C LEU A 43 -29.33 38.02 75.40
N SER A 44 -28.55 37.86 74.34
CA SER A 44 -28.76 36.88 73.28
C SER A 44 -27.46 36.62 72.54
N GLN A 45 -27.35 35.45 71.91
CA GLN A 45 -26.17 35.05 71.14
C GLN A 45 -26.57 34.17 69.96
N ALA A 46 -25.85 34.31 68.86
CA ALA A 46 -25.90 33.41 67.71
C ALA A 46 -24.47 33.09 67.25
N THR A 47 -24.28 31.88 66.73
CA THR A 47 -23.01 31.43 66.14
C THR A 47 -23.25 31.12 64.67
N ILE A 48 -22.40 31.64 63.79
CA ILE A 48 -22.41 31.28 62.38
C ILE A 48 -21.83 29.87 62.26
N PRO A 49 -22.56 28.88 61.70
CA PRO A 49 -22.08 27.51 61.62
C PRO A 49 -20.92 27.40 60.63
N ASP A 50 -20.12 26.35 60.78
CA ASP A 50 -19.15 25.96 59.76
C ASP A 50 -19.86 25.62 58.43
N ALA A 51 -19.18 25.86 57.31
CA ALA A 51 -19.69 25.54 55.98
C ALA A 51 -19.90 24.03 55.82
N THR A 52 -20.99 23.64 55.14
CA THR A 52 -21.26 22.25 54.75
C THR A 52 -21.23 22.10 53.23
N THR A 53 -21.44 20.89 52.72
CA THR A 53 -21.53 20.65 51.26
C THR A 53 -22.76 21.27 50.61
N SER A 54 -23.77 21.65 51.39
CA SER A 54 -25.05 22.18 50.88
C SER A 54 -25.45 23.55 51.44
N THR A 55 -24.77 24.04 52.48
CA THR A 55 -25.07 25.33 53.12
C THR A 55 -23.79 26.14 53.35
N PRO A 56 -23.75 27.43 52.96
CA PRO A 56 -22.62 28.30 53.27
C PRO A 56 -22.43 28.51 54.78
N GLY A 57 -21.18 28.74 55.20
CA GLY A 57 -20.80 28.97 56.60
C GLY A 57 -19.36 29.46 56.73
N VAL A 58 -18.84 29.49 57.96
CA VAL A 58 -17.43 29.84 58.20
C VAL A 58 -16.51 28.65 57.93
N MET A 59 -15.22 28.91 57.67
CA MET A 59 -14.21 27.86 57.53
C MET A 59 -13.71 27.46 58.92
N SER A 60 -13.80 26.17 59.25
CA SER A 60 -13.28 25.63 60.50
C SER A 60 -11.75 25.77 60.58
N ALA A 61 -11.20 25.83 61.80
CA ALA A 61 -9.75 25.83 62.01
C ALA A 61 -9.09 24.55 61.46
N ALA A 62 -9.81 23.41 61.50
CA ALA A 62 -9.35 22.15 60.96
C ALA A 62 -9.22 22.19 59.42
N ASP A 63 -10.22 22.75 58.73
CA ASP A 63 -10.17 22.87 57.27
C ASP A 63 -9.14 23.89 56.82
N LYS A 64 -8.94 24.97 57.59
CA LYS A 64 -7.81 25.88 57.35
C LYS A 64 -6.47 25.16 57.47
N SER A 65 -6.30 24.29 58.47
CA SER A 65 -5.09 23.49 58.62
C SER A 65 -4.85 22.58 57.41
N LYS A 66 -5.90 21.89 56.92
CA LYS A 66 -5.83 21.09 55.69
C LYS A 66 -5.41 21.94 54.49
N LEU A 67 -6.04 23.10 54.29
CA LEU A 67 -5.74 24.01 53.19
C LEU A 67 -4.32 24.61 53.28
N ASN A 68 -3.82 24.89 54.49
CA ASN A 68 -2.45 25.35 54.70
C ASN A 68 -1.42 24.28 54.31
N GLY A 69 -1.78 23.00 54.35
CA GLY A 69 -0.93 21.89 53.90
C GLY A 69 -0.89 21.69 52.39
N VAL A 70 -1.75 22.36 51.62
CA VAL A 70 -1.75 22.28 50.15
C VAL A 70 -0.70 23.23 49.59
N ALA A 71 0.43 22.68 49.14
CA ALA A 71 1.47 23.47 48.48
C ALA A 71 0.96 24.12 47.19
N THR A 72 1.57 25.24 46.78
CA THR A 72 1.35 25.83 45.46
C THR A 72 1.59 24.76 44.39
N ASN A 73 0.62 24.57 43.48
CA ASN A 73 0.64 23.54 42.43
C ASN A 73 0.52 22.07 42.89
N ALA A 74 -0.05 21.78 44.07
CA ALA A 74 -0.22 20.39 44.54
C ALA A 74 -1.01 19.47 43.58
N ASN A 75 -1.84 20.02 42.69
CA ASN A 75 -2.57 19.26 41.65
C ASN A 75 -1.81 19.16 40.32
N ASN A 76 -0.58 19.67 40.24
CA ASN A 76 0.21 19.60 39.02
C ASN A 76 0.83 18.21 38.89
N TYR A 77 0.05 17.27 38.33
CA TYR A 77 0.57 15.97 37.97
C TYR A 77 1.66 16.14 36.92
N THR A 78 2.91 15.96 37.34
CA THR A 78 4.04 15.88 36.43
C THR A 78 4.28 14.39 36.18
N HIS A 79 4.09 13.97 34.93
CA HIS A 79 4.40 12.60 34.56
C HIS A 79 5.88 12.32 34.86
N PRO A 80 6.23 11.16 35.45
CA PRO A 80 7.62 10.80 35.68
C PRO A 80 8.43 10.95 34.39
N SER A 81 9.56 11.64 34.48
CA SER A 81 10.44 11.81 33.33
C SER A 81 11.08 10.46 32.99
N PHE A 82 11.04 10.09 31.72
CA PHE A 82 11.81 8.98 31.16
C PHE A 82 12.89 9.56 30.24
N ALA A 83 13.99 8.83 30.07
CA ALA A 83 15.06 9.25 29.16
C ALA A 83 14.50 9.39 27.74
N ALA A 84 14.74 10.52 27.08
CA ALA A 84 14.34 10.70 25.69
C ALA A 84 15.23 9.83 24.79
N HIS A 85 14.62 9.07 23.88
CA HIS A 85 15.32 8.32 22.85
C HIS A 85 15.09 8.97 21.49
N GLY A 86 16.09 8.93 20.61
CA GLY A 86 15.96 9.42 19.24
C GLY A 86 14.98 8.60 18.41
N SER A 87 14.74 9.01 17.17
CA SER A 87 13.95 8.22 16.22
C SER A 87 14.66 6.90 15.89
N GLY A 88 13.92 5.79 15.96
CA GLY A 88 14.46 4.46 15.70
C GLY A 88 13.46 3.35 16.01
N LEU A 89 13.89 2.10 15.79
CA LEU A 89 13.12 0.92 16.17
C LEU A 89 13.61 0.41 17.52
N TYR A 90 12.69 0.28 18.47
CA TYR A 90 12.98 -0.12 19.83
C TYR A 90 12.06 -1.24 20.30
N LYS A 91 12.60 -2.10 21.15
CA LYS A 91 11.83 -3.00 22.01
C LYS A 91 11.63 -2.29 23.35
N ILE A 92 10.39 -2.23 23.82
CA ILE A 92 10.03 -1.54 25.06
C ILE A 92 9.48 -2.55 26.07
N THR A 93 9.82 -2.34 27.33
CA THR A 93 9.18 -3.01 28.46
C THR A 93 8.37 -1.99 29.23
N VAL A 94 7.17 -2.38 29.64
CA VAL A 94 6.29 -1.56 30.50
C VAL A 94 6.02 -2.29 31.82
N ASN A 95 5.75 -1.53 32.88
CA ASN A 95 5.28 -2.08 34.15
C ASN A 95 3.76 -2.30 34.17
N ALA A 96 3.24 -2.80 35.29
CA ALA A 96 1.80 -3.04 35.48
C ALA A 96 0.93 -1.76 35.40
N ASN A 97 1.53 -0.59 35.58
CA ASN A 97 0.86 0.70 35.45
C ASN A 97 0.98 1.30 34.03
N GLY A 98 1.62 0.59 33.09
CA GLY A 98 1.81 1.04 31.71
C GLY A 98 2.99 2.00 31.49
N HIS A 99 3.82 2.28 32.52
CA HIS A 99 5.00 3.11 32.35
C HIS A 99 6.13 2.32 31.67
N VAL A 100 6.80 2.95 30.71
CA VAL A 100 8.03 2.42 30.10
C VAL A 100 9.11 2.30 31.18
N THR A 101 9.69 1.11 31.32
CA THR A 101 10.73 0.81 32.32
C THR A 101 12.06 0.43 31.71
N ALA A 102 12.06 -0.03 30.45
CA ALA A 102 13.29 -0.31 29.70
C ALA A 102 13.05 -0.12 28.21
N VAL A 103 14.10 0.33 27.52
CA VAL A 103 14.13 0.52 26.07
C VAL A 103 15.45 -0.03 25.55
N THR A 104 15.36 -0.91 24.56
CA THR A 104 16.53 -1.49 23.89
C THR A 104 16.35 -1.37 22.39
N SER A 105 17.38 -0.93 21.66
CA SER A 105 17.33 -0.87 20.19
C SER A 105 17.06 -2.25 19.59
N VAL A 106 16.24 -2.29 18.55
CA VAL A 106 16.08 -3.50 17.73
C VAL A 106 17.39 -3.77 16.99
N THR A 107 17.87 -5.01 17.08
CA THR A 107 19.05 -5.48 16.37
C THR A 107 18.65 -6.35 15.17
N LYS A 108 19.60 -6.61 14.27
CA LYS A 108 19.41 -7.57 13.17
C LYS A 108 19.00 -8.96 13.67
N ALA A 109 19.53 -9.40 14.81
CA ALA A 109 19.18 -10.68 15.43
C ALA A 109 17.69 -10.76 15.80
N ASP A 110 17.12 -9.67 16.33
CA ASP A 110 15.71 -9.60 16.69
C ASP A 110 14.80 -9.76 15.47
N ILE A 111 15.18 -9.16 14.35
CA ILE A 111 14.45 -9.26 13.08
C ILE A 111 14.54 -10.68 12.52
N THR A 112 15.74 -11.28 12.52
CA THR A 112 15.93 -12.65 12.03
C THR A 112 15.23 -13.71 12.87
N ALA A 113 15.08 -13.48 14.18
CA ALA A 113 14.35 -14.39 15.06
C ALA A 113 12.84 -14.45 14.73
N LEU A 114 12.30 -13.42 14.05
CA LEU A 114 10.92 -13.41 13.53
C LEU A 114 10.79 -14.15 12.19
N GLY A 115 11.85 -14.77 11.68
CA GLY A 115 11.87 -15.45 10.38
C GLY A 115 12.04 -14.51 9.18
N ILE A 116 12.27 -13.22 9.42
CA ILE A 116 12.54 -12.23 8.37
C ILE A 116 14.02 -12.32 7.99
N PRO A 117 14.38 -12.45 6.70
CA PRO A 117 15.78 -12.55 6.31
C PRO A 117 16.64 -11.36 6.77
N ALA A 118 17.88 -11.68 7.15
CA ALA A 118 18.84 -10.74 7.74
C ALA A 118 19.33 -9.67 6.75
N GLN A 119 19.14 -9.93 5.46
CA GLN A 119 19.59 -9.14 4.33
C GLN A 119 18.60 -9.37 3.20
N ASP A 120 18.65 -8.51 2.19
CA ASP A 120 17.93 -8.76 0.95
C ASP A 120 18.30 -10.14 0.40
N THR A 121 17.30 -11.01 0.29
CA THR A 121 17.47 -12.36 -0.25
C THR A 121 17.30 -12.40 -1.76
N ASN A 122 17.41 -11.25 -2.45
CA ASN A 122 17.25 -11.04 -3.89
C ASN A 122 17.15 -12.36 -4.64
N THR A 123 15.91 -12.87 -4.73
CA THR A 123 15.67 -14.23 -5.21
C THR A 123 16.03 -14.25 -6.68
N THR A 124 17.26 -14.69 -6.97
CA THR A 124 17.75 -14.72 -8.33
C THR A 124 17.24 -16.00 -8.97
N TYR A 125 16.24 -15.86 -9.84
CA TYR A 125 15.72 -16.98 -10.59
C TYR A 125 16.65 -17.28 -11.77
N SER A 126 17.12 -18.52 -11.85
CA SER A 126 17.85 -18.99 -13.02
C SER A 126 16.98 -18.87 -14.28
N VAL A 127 17.61 -18.52 -15.41
CA VAL A 127 16.93 -18.54 -16.71
C VAL A 127 16.47 -19.96 -17.05
N ALA A 128 15.32 -20.09 -17.68
CA ALA A 128 14.82 -21.39 -18.13
C ALA A 128 15.64 -21.90 -19.32
N THR A 129 16.03 -23.18 -19.25
CA THR A 129 16.71 -23.88 -20.34
C THR A 129 15.82 -25.01 -20.84
N GLN A 130 16.21 -25.70 -21.91
CA GLN A 130 15.48 -26.88 -22.39
C GLN A 130 15.59 -28.09 -21.44
N SER A 131 16.47 -28.03 -20.43
CA SER A 131 16.73 -29.15 -19.49
C SER A 131 16.46 -28.81 -18.03
N ALA A 132 16.29 -27.53 -17.68
CA ALA A 132 16.04 -27.08 -16.32
C ALA A 132 14.97 -25.98 -16.30
N ASN A 133 14.03 -26.11 -15.35
CA ASN A 133 13.01 -25.10 -15.12
C ASN A 133 13.66 -23.80 -14.63
N GLY A 134 13.15 -22.66 -15.13
CA GLY A 134 13.40 -21.33 -14.57
C GLY A 134 12.08 -20.74 -14.10
N LEU A 135 11.80 -19.49 -14.46
CA LEU A 135 10.46 -18.89 -14.30
C LEU A 135 9.39 -19.48 -15.23
N MET A 136 9.81 -20.26 -16.22
CA MET A 136 8.92 -21.10 -17.03
C MET A 136 9.43 -22.55 -17.07
N PRO A 137 8.56 -23.54 -17.28
CA PRO A 137 8.97 -24.94 -17.35
C PRO A 137 9.90 -25.22 -18.53
N ALA A 138 10.87 -26.13 -18.34
CA ALA A 138 11.77 -26.59 -19.39
C ALA A 138 10.99 -27.20 -20.58
N ALA A 139 9.86 -27.84 -20.30
CA ALA A 139 8.97 -28.39 -21.32
C ALA A 139 8.42 -27.31 -22.26
N ASP A 140 8.02 -26.15 -21.73
CA ASP A 140 7.50 -25.06 -22.55
C ASP A 140 8.62 -24.30 -23.25
N LYS A 141 9.80 -24.17 -22.63
CA LYS A 141 11.00 -23.65 -23.30
C LYS A 141 11.38 -24.51 -24.51
N LYS A 142 11.32 -25.84 -24.38
CA LYS A 142 11.58 -26.76 -25.51
C LYS A 142 10.58 -26.56 -26.65
N LYS A 143 9.29 -26.36 -26.36
CA LYS A 143 8.29 -26.06 -27.39
C LYS A 143 8.57 -24.73 -28.08
N LEU A 144 8.90 -23.69 -27.30
CA LEU A 144 9.17 -22.35 -27.82
C LEU A 144 10.43 -22.34 -28.71
N ASP A 145 11.51 -22.98 -28.28
CA ASP A 145 12.75 -23.10 -29.05
C ASP A 145 12.57 -23.95 -30.32
N GLY A 146 11.64 -24.91 -30.30
CA GLY A 146 11.32 -25.76 -31.44
C GLY A 146 10.34 -25.15 -32.45
N LEU A 147 9.75 -23.99 -32.16
CA LEU A 147 8.62 -23.44 -32.92
C LEU A 147 8.94 -23.20 -34.40
N ASP A 148 10.13 -22.67 -34.70
CA ASP A 148 10.57 -22.40 -36.08
C ASP A 148 10.66 -23.68 -36.92
N THR A 149 11.22 -24.75 -36.34
CA THR A 149 11.29 -26.08 -36.97
C THR A 149 9.89 -26.63 -37.24
N THR A 150 9.00 -26.57 -36.25
CA THR A 150 7.63 -27.08 -36.39
C THR A 150 6.85 -26.33 -37.47
N ILE A 151 6.97 -25.00 -37.54
CA ILE A 151 6.33 -24.18 -38.58
C ILE A 151 6.88 -24.55 -39.97
N SER A 152 8.20 -24.66 -40.10
CA SER A 152 8.85 -25.02 -41.37
C SER A 152 8.40 -26.40 -41.87
N GLN A 153 8.29 -27.37 -40.98
CA GLN A 153 7.78 -28.72 -41.32
C GLN A 153 6.30 -28.68 -41.75
N ALA A 154 5.46 -27.89 -41.08
CA ALA A 154 4.05 -27.75 -41.44
C ALA A 154 3.87 -27.11 -42.83
N ILE A 155 4.65 -26.07 -43.16
CA ILE A 155 4.64 -25.42 -44.49
C ILE A 155 5.10 -26.40 -45.58
N ALA A 156 6.17 -27.16 -45.32
CA ALA A 156 6.68 -28.14 -46.26
C ALA A 156 5.63 -29.24 -46.53
N ALA A 157 4.99 -29.76 -45.47
CA ALA A 157 3.93 -30.76 -45.60
C ALA A 157 2.71 -30.22 -46.37
N ALA A 158 2.31 -28.96 -46.13
CA ALA A 158 1.21 -28.33 -46.87
C ALA A 158 1.51 -28.07 -48.36
N SER A 159 2.79 -28.10 -48.75
CA SER A 159 3.22 -27.93 -50.15
C SER A 159 3.36 -29.25 -50.91
N MET A 160 3.33 -30.40 -50.22
CA MET A 160 3.42 -31.71 -50.86
C MET A 160 2.10 -32.04 -51.57
N GLY A 161 2.16 -32.26 -52.89
CA GLY A 161 1.00 -32.65 -53.69
C GLY A 161 0.15 -31.51 -54.24
N HIS A 162 0.46 -30.24 -53.92
CA HIS A 162 -0.15 -29.08 -54.55
C HIS A 162 0.70 -28.55 -55.72
N ALA A 163 0.03 -27.97 -56.72
CA ALA A 163 0.71 -27.29 -57.82
C ALA A 163 1.41 -26.02 -57.30
N VAL A 164 2.74 -25.99 -57.26
CA VAL A 164 3.52 -24.84 -56.79
C VAL A 164 4.18 -24.13 -57.97
N TYR A 165 3.78 -22.89 -58.22
CA TYR A 165 4.43 -22.07 -59.24
C TYR A 165 5.85 -21.69 -58.82
N LYS A 166 6.82 -21.96 -59.69
CA LYS A 166 8.24 -21.70 -59.45
C LYS A 166 8.80 -20.54 -60.25
N GLY A 167 7.98 -19.87 -61.03
CA GLY A 167 8.39 -18.76 -61.89
C GLY A 167 8.45 -19.13 -63.36
N ALA A 168 8.81 -18.14 -64.18
CA ALA A 168 8.97 -18.30 -65.61
C ALA A 168 10.41 -18.70 -65.98
N VAL A 169 10.58 -19.52 -67.02
CA VAL A 169 11.88 -20.05 -67.47
C VAL A 169 12.17 -19.67 -68.92
N SER A 170 13.42 -19.37 -69.24
CA SER A 170 13.87 -18.99 -70.58
C SER A 170 14.80 -20.02 -71.23
N ALA A 171 15.21 -21.06 -70.48
CA ALA A 171 15.92 -22.22 -70.99
C ALA A 171 15.73 -23.46 -70.08
N ASN A 172 15.95 -24.67 -70.61
CA ASN A 172 15.90 -25.91 -69.81
C ASN A 172 16.90 -25.92 -68.64
N THR A 173 18.01 -25.18 -68.76
CA THR A 173 19.00 -25.04 -67.68
C THR A 173 18.42 -24.38 -66.43
N ASP A 174 17.37 -23.57 -66.57
CA ASP A 174 16.69 -22.94 -65.44
C ASP A 174 15.97 -23.98 -64.58
N ILE A 175 15.53 -25.09 -65.19
CA ILE A 175 14.89 -26.23 -64.52
C ILE A 175 15.93 -27.25 -64.07
N SER A 176 16.86 -27.63 -64.96
CA SER A 176 17.85 -28.67 -64.64
C SER A 176 18.82 -28.27 -63.54
N ASN A 177 19.06 -26.97 -63.35
CA ASN A 177 19.89 -26.45 -62.26
C ASN A 177 19.09 -26.16 -60.98
N ALA A 178 17.77 -25.97 -61.07
CA ALA A 178 16.91 -25.77 -59.91
C ALA A 178 16.75 -27.05 -59.07
N ALA A 179 16.55 -26.91 -57.77
CA ALA A 179 15.89 -27.96 -57.01
C ALA A 179 14.44 -28.08 -57.51
N TYR A 180 13.89 -29.29 -57.56
CA TYR A 180 12.49 -29.49 -57.92
C TYR A 180 11.87 -30.63 -57.13
N LYS A 181 10.57 -30.47 -56.87
CA LYS A 181 9.73 -31.41 -56.12
C LYS A 181 8.47 -31.72 -56.90
N GLN A 182 7.93 -32.91 -56.69
CA GLN A 182 6.63 -33.28 -57.26
C GLN A 182 5.57 -32.21 -56.95
N GLY A 183 4.79 -31.83 -57.96
CA GLY A 183 3.80 -30.76 -57.91
C GLY A 183 4.35 -29.38 -58.28
N TRP A 184 5.66 -29.18 -58.45
CA TRP A 184 6.19 -27.89 -58.88
C TRP A 184 5.97 -27.67 -60.38
N TYR A 185 5.74 -26.44 -60.79
CA TYR A 185 5.64 -26.11 -62.21
C TYR A 185 6.25 -24.76 -62.56
N TRP A 186 6.66 -24.64 -63.82
CA TRP A 186 7.18 -23.40 -64.43
C TRP A 186 6.35 -23.05 -65.65
N VAL A 187 6.40 -21.78 -66.04
CA VAL A 187 5.83 -21.29 -67.31
C VAL A 187 6.97 -20.93 -68.26
N VAL A 188 6.89 -21.32 -69.52
CA VAL A 188 7.88 -21.00 -70.53
C VAL A 188 7.74 -19.53 -70.95
N LYS A 189 8.80 -18.75 -70.77
CA LYS A 189 8.88 -17.34 -71.15
C LYS A 189 9.46 -17.12 -72.55
N LYS A 190 10.26 -18.07 -73.03
CA LYS A 190 10.93 -17.99 -74.32
C LYS A 190 10.83 -19.35 -74.99
N ALA A 191 10.31 -19.37 -76.22
CA ALA A 191 10.23 -20.60 -77.00
C ALA A 191 11.60 -21.29 -77.11
N GLY A 192 11.62 -22.61 -76.98
CA GLY A 192 12.84 -23.40 -76.93
C GLY A 192 12.57 -24.86 -76.63
N THR A 193 13.63 -25.63 -76.39
CA THR A 193 13.51 -27.04 -76.00
C THR A 193 13.61 -27.17 -74.48
N TYR A 194 12.60 -27.75 -73.86
CA TYR A 194 12.54 -28.02 -72.42
C TYR A 194 12.18 -29.48 -72.20
N VAL A 195 12.84 -30.12 -71.24
CA VAL A 195 12.60 -31.54 -70.89
C VAL A 195 12.58 -32.50 -72.09
N GLY A 196 13.30 -32.14 -73.17
CA GLY A 196 13.39 -32.94 -74.40
C GLY A 196 12.33 -32.64 -75.46
N GLU A 197 11.39 -31.74 -75.20
CA GLU A 197 10.28 -31.38 -76.09
C GLU A 197 10.38 -29.92 -76.55
N ALA A 198 9.79 -29.60 -77.71
CA ALA A 198 9.68 -28.21 -78.18
C ALA A 198 8.54 -27.51 -77.44
N CYS A 199 8.81 -26.34 -76.87
CA CYS A 199 7.83 -25.55 -76.12
C CYS A 199 7.74 -24.12 -76.66
N GLU A 200 6.55 -23.55 -76.62
CA GLU A 200 6.22 -22.17 -76.95
C GLU A 200 6.07 -21.30 -75.69
N GLU A 201 6.02 -19.98 -75.86
CA GLU A 201 5.76 -19.07 -74.75
C GLU A 201 4.36 -19.31 -74.17
N GLY A 202 4.27 -19.47 -72.85
CA GLY A 202 3.03 -19.80 -72.13
C GLY A 202 2.82 -21.29 -71.85
N ASP A 203 3.66 -22.18 -72.39
CA ASP A 203 3.62 -23.61 -72.03
C ASP A 203 3.98 -23.82 -70.56
N MET A 204 3.37 -24.82 -69.94
CA MET A 204 3.67 -25.20 -68.57
C MET A 204 4.54 -26.46 -68.53
N ILE A 205 5.54 -26.46 -67.64
CA ILE A 205 6.38 -27.63 -67.39
C ILE A 205 6.07 -28.09 -65.97
N PHE A 206 5.37 -29.22 -65.85
CA PHE A 206 4.88 -29.75 -64.59
C PHE A 206 5.78 -30.87 -64.09
N CYS A 207 6.18 -30.82 -62.83
CA CYS A 207 7.05 -31.80 -62.20
C CYS A 207 6.25 -32.89 -61.50
N ASN A 208 6.43 -34.13 -61.93
CA ASN A 208 5.75 -35.31 -61.40
C ASN A 208 6.57 -36.09 -60.38
N ALA A 209 7.87 -35.80 -60.26
CA ALA A 209 8.77 -36.50 -59.36
C ALA A 209 9.88 -35.59 -58.83
N ASP A 210 10.31 -35.84 -57.60
CA ASP A 210 11.45 -35.15 -57.00
C ASP A 210 12.75 -35.37 -57.81
N LYS A 211 13.65 -34.37 -57.79
CA LYS A 211 14.94 -34.42 -58.52
C LYS A 211 15.86 -35.60 -58.15
N GLY A 212 15.71 -36.20 -56.97
CA GLY A 212 16.67 -37.21 -56.51
C GLY A 212 18.11 -36.65 -56.51
N SER A 213 19.07 -37.44 -57.00
CA SER A 213 20.49 -37.03 -57.09
C SER A 213 20.86 -36.32 -58.40
N ALA A 214 20.02 -36.37 -59.44
CA ALA A 214 20.32 -35.81 -60.75
C ALA A 214 19.05 -35.43 -61.53
N TYR A 215 19.16 -34.43 -62.40
CA TYR A 215 18.07 -34.06 -63.30
C TYR A 215 17.71 -35.20 -64.26
N SER A 216 16.41 -35.39 -64.50
CA SER A 216 15.88 -36.30 -65.51
C SER A 216 14.66 -35.65 -66.16
N ALA A 217 14.65 -35.62 -67.49
CA ALA A 217 13.52 -35.13 -68.28
C ALA A 217 12.23 -35.92 -68.00
N ALA A 218 12.34 -37.22 -67.70
CA ALA A 218 11.20 -38.08 -67.38
C ALA A 218 10.47 -37.72 -66.07
N HIS A 219 11.00 -36.78 -65.27
CA HIS A 219 10.34 -36.28 -64.07
C HIS A 219 9.28 -35.22 -64.39
N PHE A 220 9.13 -34.84 -65.66
CA PHE A 220 8.32 -33.72 -66.08
C PHE A 220 7.40 -34.11 -67.22
N ASP A 221 6.22 -33.51 -67.22
CA ASP A 221 5.34 -33.46 -68.38
C ASP A 221 5.24 -32.01 -68.87
N VAL A 222 5.19 -31.83 -70.18
CA VAL A 222 4.86 -30.54 -70.79
C VAL A 222 3.36 -30.46 -71.00
N VAL A 223 2.75 -29.43 -70.45
CA VAL A 223 1.34 -29.13 -70.64
C VAL A 223 1.25 -28.00 -71.68
N GLN A 224 0.95 -28.39 -72.91
CA GLN A 224 0.76 -27.54 -74.11
C GLN A 224 -0.56 -26.76 -74.09
N ASN A 225 -1.02 -26.34 -72.91
CA ASN A 225 -2.14 -25.41 -72.78
C ASN A 225 -1.52 -24.07 -72.46
N ASN A 226 -1.49 -23.16 -73.45
CA ASN A 226 -0.93 -21.81 -73.31
C ASN A 226 -1.65 -21.06 -72.18
N MET A 227 -1.13 -21.16 -70.96
CA MET A 227 -1.57 -20.36 -69.83
C MET A 227 -0.64 -19.17 -69.77
N GLN A 228 -1.15 -17.99 -70.16
CA GLN A 228 -0.38 -16.75 -70.06
C GLN A 228 0.03 -16.52 -68.59
N GLU A 229 1.31 -16.20 -68.38
CA GLU A 229 1.85 -15.82 -67.07
C GLU A 229 1.01 -14.67 -66.50
N MET A 230 0.38 -14.86 -65.34
CA MET A 230 -0.29 -13.76 -64.65
C MET A 230 0.77 -12.89 -63.98
N THR A 231 1.04 -11.72 -64.55
CA THR A 231 1.96 -10.73 -64.01
C THR A 231 1.41 -10.14 -62.71
N ALA A 232 2.32 -9.61 -61.87
CA ALA A 232 1.92 -8.92 -60.64
C ALA A 232 0.98 -7.74 -60.90
N SER A 233 1.13 -7.06 -62.06
CA SER A 233 0.23 -6.01 -62.52
C SER A 233 -1.17 -6.53 -62.87
N GLU A 234 -1.27 -7.70 -63.50
CA GLU A 234 -2.57 -8.31 -63.85
C GLU A 234 -3.30 -8.86 -62.62
N LEU A 235 -2.58 -9.49 -61.69
CA LEU A 235 -3.14 -9.93 -60.42
C LEU A 235 -3.70 -8.75 -59.61
N ALA A 236 -2.96 -7.64 -59.56
CA ALA A 236 -3.41 -6.42 -58.89
C ALA A 236 -4.66 -5.80 -59.55
N ALA A 237 -4.84 -5.97 -60.86
CA ALA A 237 -6.01 -5.50 -61.59
C ALA A 237 -7.26 -6.37 -61.40
N ILE A 238 -7.09 -7.67 -61.09
CA ILE A 238 -8.20 -8.62 -60.87
C ILE A 238 -8.68 -8.63 -59.41
N LEU A 239 -7.81 -8.29 -58.45
CA LEU A 239 -8.12 -8.22 -57.02
C LEU A 239 -8.92 -6.97 -56.60
N VAL A 240 -9.39 -6.16 -57.57
CA VAL A 240 -10.21 -4.97 -57.35
C VAL A 240 -11.68 -5.34 -57.18
#